data_AF-A0A261EW58-F1
#
_entry.id   AF-A0A261EW58-F1
#
_cell.length_a   1.000
_cell.length_b   1.000
_cell.length_c   1.000
_cell.angle_alpha   90.00
_cell.angle_beta   90.00
_cell.angle_gamma   90.00
#
_symmetry.space_group_name_H-M   'P 1'
#
loop_
_entity.id
_entity.type
_entity.pdbx_description
1 polymer ?
#
loop_
_entity_poly.entity_id
_entity_poly.type
_entity_poly.pdbx_seq_one_letter_code
_entity_poly.pdbx_strand_id
1 'polypeptide(L)'
;MTPTAQHAHRPNTESAPHQLNSSKEHPFVSEQSEGKPVAEWIVCLVVLSATAFAAFGHTGIGIAVLASCSAILGCLRLILQEKSPWKVRSVGFDSVMCIGLAIGLLVTYLSILWLF
;
A
#
# COMPACT_ATOMS: atom_id res chain seq x y z
N MET A 1 62.61 -42.28 -39.72
CA MET A 1 62.06 -41.06 -39.08
C MET A 1 61.00 -40.49 -39.99
N THR A 2 59.73 -40.77 -39.68
CA THR A 2 58.55 -40.19 -40.33
C THR A 2 57.39 -40.35 -39.33
N PRO A 3 56.94 -39.28 -38.69
CA PRO A 3 55.83 -39.32 -37.74
C PRO A 3 54.56 -38.81 -38.43
N THR A 4 53.43 -39.51 -38.32
CA THR A 4 52.12 -38.84 -38.34
C THR A 4 51.02 -39.77 -37.84
N ALA A 5 50.59 -39.50 -36.61
CA ALA A 5 49.31 -39.91 -36.06
C ALA A 5 48.18 -39.12 -36.76
N GLN A 6 47.19 -39.81 -37.31
CA GLN A 6 45.92 -39.17 -37.67
C GLN A 6 44.94 -39.29 -36.50
N HIS A 7 44.92 -38.24 -35.68
CA HIS A 7 43.84 -37.95 -34.75
C HIS A 7 42.64 -37.45 -35.57
N ALA A 8 41.55 -38.21 -35.57
CA ALA A 8 40.27 -37.80 -36.14
C ALA A 8 39.69 -36.62 -35.35
N HIS A 9 39.68 -35.44 -35.95
CA HIS A 9 39.07 -34.23 -35.40
C HIS A 9 37.58 -34.21 -35.80
N ARG A 10 36.69 -34.26 -34.80
CA ARG A 10 35.24 -34.03 -34.97
C ARG A 10 34.99 -32.55 -35.29
N PRO A 11 34.17 -32.20 -36.30
CA PRO A 11 33.76 -30.83 -36.49
C PRO A 11 32.76 -30.44 -35.40
N ASN A 12 33.11 -29.43 -34.61
CA ASN A 12 32.24 -28.86 -33.60
C ASN A 12 31.24 -27.93 -34.29
N THR A 13 29.98 -28.21 -33.99
CA THR A 13 28.77 -27.53 -34.44
C THR A 13 28.87 -26.02 -34.35
N GLU A 14 28.65 -25.38 -35.50
CA GLU A 14 28.47 -23.94 -35.66
C GLU A 14 27.14 -23.53 -35.00
N SER A 15 27.19 -22.98 -33.78
CA SER A 15 26.03 -22.38 -33.12
C SER A 15 25.99 -20.88 -33.40
N ALA A 16 24.98 -20.50 -34.20
CA ALA A 16 24.67 -19.20 -34.78
C ALA A 16 24.71 -17.99 -33.80
N PRO A 17 24.96 -16.76 -34.31
CA PRO A 17 25.13 -15.58 -33.49
C PRO A 17 23.81 -15.00 -32.94
N HIS A 18 23.95 -14.37 -31.78
CA HIS A 18 23.03 -13.43 -31.16
C HIS A 18 22.39 -12.47 -32.19
N GLN A 19 21.10 -12.14 -31.97
CA GLN A 19 20.36 -10.91 -32.33
C GLN A 19 19.04 -11.16 -33.07
N LEU A 20 17.93 -11.34 -32.34
CA LEU A 20 16.65 -10.68 -32.65
C LEU A 20 15.66 -10.95 -31.51
N ASN A 21 15.46 -9.98 -30.62
CA ASN A 21 14.14 -9.40 -30.32
C ASN A 21 14.29 -8.41 -29.15
N SER A 22 14.68 -7.18 -29.46
CA SER A 22 14.43 -6.01 -28.61
C SER A 22 12.92 -5.68 -28.64
N SER A 23 12.08 -6.67 -28.35
CA SER A 23 10.70 -6.40 -27.97
C SER A 23 10.79 -5.81 -26.59
N LYS A 24 10.38 -4.54 -26.50
CA LYS A 24 10.18 -3.78 -25.27
C LYS A 24 9.33 -4.61 -24.34
N GLU A 25 9.97 -5.44 -23.54
CA GLU A 25 9.38 -6.12 -22.41
C GLU A 25 9.15 -5.00 -21.40
N HIS A 26 8.04 -4.27 -21.59
CA HIS A 26 7.54 -3.41 -20.54
C HIS A 26 7.33 -4.38 -19.38
N PRO A 27 8.15 -4.30 -18.31
CA PRO A 27 8.04 -5.25 -17.22
C PRO A 27 6.57 -5.23 -16.80
N PHE A 28 5.94 -6.40 -16.73
CA PHE A 28 4.55 -6.52 -16.34
C PHE A 28 4.46 -6.13 -14.87
N VAL A 29 4.39 -4.82 -14.63
CA VAL A 29 4.16 -4.24 -13.33
C VAL A 29 2.69 -4.52 -13.04
N SER A 30 2.48 -5.33 -12.01
CA SER A 30 1.19 -5.79 -11.47
C SER A 30 0.31 -4.65 -10.91
N GLU A 31 0.45 -3.43 -11.41
CA GLU A 31 -0.31 -2.23 -11.05
C GLU A 31 -1.83 -2.40 -11.27
N GLN A 32 -2.24 -3.27 -12.19
CA GLN A 32 -3.66 -3.57 -12.43
C GLN A 32 -4.32 -4.38 -11.30
N SER A 33 -3.56 -4.95 -10.37
CA SER A 33 -4.07 -5.58 -9.14
C SER A 33 -3.64 -4.82 -7.86
N GLU A 34 -3.35 -3.53 -8.06
CA GLU A 34 -3.04 -2.38 -7.21
C GLU A 34 -3.86 -2.08 -5.96
N GLY A 35 -4.55 -3.05 -5.36
CA GLY A 35 -5.47 -2.79 -4.25
C GLY A 35 -6.92 -2.64 -4.70
N LYS A 36 -7.80 -3.40 -4.07
CA LYS A 36 -9.25 -3.33 -4.31
C LYS A 36 -9.76 -1.99 -3.75
N PRO A 37 -10.44 -1.13 -4.54
CA PRO A 37 -10.84 0.23 -4.14
C PRO A 37 -11.85 0.25 -2.98
N VAL A 38 -12.36 -0.91 -2.58
CA VAL A 38 -13.37 -1.10 -1.54
C VAL A 38 -12.95 -0.44 -0.22
N ALA A 39 -11.68 -0.56 0.18
CA ALA A 39 -11.20 0.00 1.44
C ALA A 39 -11.22 1.55 1.44
N GLU A 40 -10.84 2.18 0.31
CA GLU A 40 -10.90 3.64 0.15
C GLU A 40 -12.34 4.16 0.25
N TRP A 41 -13.26 3.47 -0.42
CA TRP A 41 -14.68 3.83 -0.39
C TRP A 41 -15.30 3.70 1.01
N ILE A 42 -14.92 2.67 1.78
CA ILE A 42 -15.40 2.50 3.16
C ILE A 42 -14.96 3.69 4.02
N VAL A 43 -13.67 4.04 3.98
CA VAL A 43 -13.14 5.16 4.79
C VAL A 43 -13.80 6.47 4.35
N CYS A 44 -13.96 6.69 3.05
CA CYS A 44 -14.66 7.86 2.51
C CYS A 44 -16.09 7.98 3.04
N LEU A 45 -16.85 6.88 3.04
CA LEU A 45 -18.21 6.83 3.58
C LEU A 45 -18.25 7.13 5.08
N VAL A 46 -17.31 6.59 5.85
CA VAL A 46 -17.22 6.86 7.30
C VAL A 46 -16.96 8.34 7.56
N VAL A 47 -15.99 8.94 6.85
CA VAL A 47 -15.68 10.38 7.00
C VAL A 47 -16.89 11.24 6.62
N LEU A 48 -17.54 10.95 5.50
CA LEU A 48 -18.76 11.65 5.07
C LEU A 48 -19.88 11.56 6.11
N SER A 49 -20.13 10.38 6.66
CA SER A 49 -21.14 10.19 7.70
C SER A 49 -20.82 11.01 8.96
N ALA A 50 -19.56 11.05 9.39
CA ALA A 50 -19.16 11.83 10.54
C ALA A 50 -19.29 13.35 10.30
N THR A 51 -18.95 13.82 9.11
CA THR A 51 -19.18 15.22 8.72
C THR A 51 -20.67 15.56 8.71
N ALA A 52 -21.52 14.66 8.24
CA ALA A 52 -22.97 14.85 8.30
C ALA A 52 -23.45 14.96 9.75
N PHE A 53 -23.03 14.06 10.65
CA PHE A 53 -23.38 14.16 12.08
C PHE A 53 -22.93 15.48 12.72
N ALA A 54 -21.74 15.96 12.36
CA ALA A 54 -21.26 17.26 12.80
C ALA A 54 -22.14 18.42 12.27
N ALA A 55 -22.57 18.36 11.00
CA ALA A 55 -23.44 19.38 10.39
C ALA A 55 -24.83 19.44 11.05
N PHE A 56 -25.37 18.31 11.53
CA PHE A 56 -26.64 18.26 12.26
C PHE A 56 -26.52 18.60 13.76
N GLY A 57 -25.39 19.16 14.20
CA GLY A 57 -25.18 19.56 15.61
C GLY A 57 -24.84 18.42 16.57
N HIS A 58 -24.70 17.19 16.08
CA HIS A 58 -24.30 16.02 16.88
C HIS A 58 -22.77 15.84 16.84
N THR A 59 -22.05 16.92 17.12
CA THR A 59 -20.58 17.00 17.00
C THR A 59 -19.87 15.96 17.86
N GLY A 60 -20.35 15.66 19.07
CA GLY A 60 -19.77 14.60 19.91
C GLY A 60 -19.82 13.22 19.28
N ILE A 61 -20.92 12.88 18.59
CA ILE A 61 -21.08 11.60 17.89
C ILE A 61 -20.16 11.55 16.67
N GLY A 62 -20.11 12.63 15.88
CA GLY A 62 -19.23 12.73 14.72
C GLY A 62 -17.75 12.58 15.09
N ILE A 63 -17.32 13.20 16.20
CA ILE A 63 -15.96 13.09 16.72
C ILE A 63 -15.67 11.66 17.20
N ALA A 64 -16.59 11.02 17.93
CA ALA A 64 -16.40 9.64 18.39
C ALA A 64 -16.26 8.66 17.23
N VAL A 65 -17.07 8.82 16.17
CA VAL A 65 -16.98 8.01 14.95
C VAL A 65 -15.65 8.23 14.22
N LEU A 66 -15.20 9.48 14.05
CA LEU A 66 -13.90 9.76 13.42
C LEU A 66 -12.72 9.26 14.25
N ALA A 67 -12.72 9.49 15.55
CA ALA A 67 -11.65 9.06 16.44
C ALA A 67 -11.55 7.53 16.48
N SER A 68 -12.67 6.82 16.59
CA SER A 68 -12.70 5.35 16.55
C SER A 68 -12.25 4.82 15.18
N CYS A 69 -12.74 5.39 14.08
CA CYS A 69 -12.31 5.02 12.74
C CYS A 69 -10.79 5.20 12.56
N SER A 70 -10.25 6.35 12.98
CA SER A 70 -8.82 6.66 12.90
C SER A 70 -7.98 5.70 13.74
N ALA A 71 -8.40 5.39 14.97
CA ALA A 71 -7.74 4.42 15.82
C ALA A 71 -7.72 3.01 15.20
N ILE A 72 -8.87 2.55 14.69
CA ILE A 72 -8.99 1.25 14.03
C ILE A 72 -8.10 1.20 12.78
N LEU A 73 -8.08 2.25 11.97
CA LEU A 73 -7.24 2.32 10.76
C LEU A 73 -5.75 2.24 11.11
N GLY A 74 -5.31 2.98 12.13
CA GLY A 74 -3.94 2.92 12.62
C GLY A 74 -3.56 1.53 13.14
N CYS A 75 -4.43 0.90 13.95
CA CYS A 75 -4.22 -0.46 14.45
C CYS A 75 -4.20 -1.49 13.30
N LEU A 76 -5.14 -1.39 12.35
CA LEU A 76 -5.21 -2.26 11.19
C LEU A 76 -3.94 -2.15 10.35
N ARG A 77 -3.40 -0.94 10.19
CA ARG A 77 -2.13 -0.69 9.49
C ARG A 77 -0.94 -1.37 10.19
N LEU A 78 -0.90 -1.32 11.53
CA LEU A 78 0.13 -2.01 12.34
C LEU A 78 0.05 -3.54 12.23
N ILE A 79 -1.15 -4.10 12.06
CA ILE A 79 -1.38 -5.55 11.97
C ILE A 79 -1.12 -6.07 10.55
N LEU A 80 -1.56 -5.34 9.52
CA LEU A 80 -1.45 -5.82 8.13
C LEU A 80 -0.09 -5.53 7.49
N GLN A 81 0.65 -4.50 7.95
CA GLN A 81 2.00 -4.12 7.48
C GLN A 81 2.22 -4.30 5.97
N GLU A 82 2.87 -5.39 5.56
CA GLU A 82 3.28 -5.73 4.18
C GLU A 82 2.18 -6.41 3.34
N LYS A 83 1.08 -6.86 3.94
CA LYS A 83 -0.07 -7.49 3.25
C LYS A 83 -1.26 -6.55 3.12
N SER A 84 -1.07 -5.28 3.45
CA SER A 84 -2.11 -4.25 3.33
C SER A 84 -2.55 -4.15 1.86
N PRO A 85 -3.85 -4.27 1.54
CA PRO A 85 -4.38 -4.09 0.19
C PRO A 85 -4.25 -2.63 -0.32
N TRP A 86 -3.64 -1.75 0.46
CA TRP A 86 -3.29 -0.39 0.09
C TRP A 86 -1.80 -0.30 -0.29
N LYS A 87 -1.57 0.11 -1.55
CA LYS A 87 -0.29 0.47 -2.18
C LYS A 87 0.66 1.29 -1.27
N VAL A 88 1.96 1.11 -1.48
CA VAL A 88 3.09 1.48 -0.63
C VAL A 88 3.09 2.96 -0.17
N ARG A 89 2.75 3.16 1.11
CA ARG A 89 3.09 4.34 1.92
C ARG A 89 3.57 3.83 3.27
N SER A 90 4.60 4.47 3.84
CA SER A 90 5.23 4.05 5.11
C SER A 90 4.18 3.71 6.18
N VAL A 91 4.14 2.44 6.57
CA VAL A 91 3.21 1.88 7.56
C VAL A 91 3.31 2.64 8.87
N GLY A 92 4.53 2.98 9.29
CA GLY A 92 4.78 3.73 10.52
C GLY A 92 4.22 5.15 10.46
N PHE A 93 4.48 5.88 9.37
CA PHE A 93 3.97 7.25 9.21
C PHE A 93 2.44 7.32 9.23
N ASP A 94 1.79 6.40 8.52
CA ASP A 94 0.32 6.33 8.47
C ASP A 94 -0.29 6.03 9.85
N SER A 95 0.27 5.04 10.55
CA SER A 95 -0.18 4.67 11.90
C SER A 95 0.00 5.82 12.91
N VAL A 96 1.11 6.55 12.85
CA VAL A 96 1.37 7.70 13.72
C VAL A 96 0.36 8.83 13.47
N MET A 97 0.07 9.14 12.21
CA MET A 97 -0.91 10.17 11.87
C MET A 97 -2.32 9.76 12.31
N CYS A 98 -2.69 8.49 12.14
CA CYS A 98 -4.00 7.97 12.56
C CYS A 98 -4.18 7.97 14.08
N ILE A 99 -3.17 7.52 14.83
CA ILE A 99 -3.20 7.52 16.30
C ILE A 99 -3.18 8.96 16.83
N GLY A 100 -2.32 9.82 16.26
CA GLY A 100 -2.24 11.23 16.59
C GLY A 100 -3.56 11.96 16.36
N LEU A 101 -4.24 11.69 15.23
CA LEU A 101 -5.57 12.23 14.96
C LEU A 101 -6.62 11.72 15.95
N ALA A 102 -6.63 10.43 16.29
CA ALA A 102 -7.58 9.88 17.25
C ALA A 102 -7.42 10.52 18.64
N ILE A 103 -6.18 10.62 19.13
CA ILE A 103 -5.89 11.25 20.42
C ILE A 103 -6.19 12.75 20.35
N GLY A 104 -5.77 13.43 19.28
CA GLY A 104 -6.00 14.85 19.08
C GLY A 104 -7.48 15.21 19.11
N LEU A 105 -8.32 14.47 18.39
CA LEU A 105 -9.78 14.67 18.40
C LEU A 105 -10.38 14.50 19.80
N LEU A 106 -9.93 13.48 20.54
CA LEU A 106 -10.43 13.23 21.89
C LEU A 106 -10.01 14.35 22.86
N VAL A 107 -8.75 14.78 22.80
CA VAL A 107 -8.24 15.89 23.62
C VAL A 107 -8.98 17.19 23.29
N THR A 108 -9.18 17.51 22.01
CA THR A 108 -9.94 18.70 21.60
C THR A 108 -11.36 18.64 22.12
N TYR A 109 -12.04 17.50 22.02
CA TYR A 109 -13.41 17.35 22.52
C TYR A 109 -13.49 17.49 24.05
N LEU A 110 -12.59 16.85 24.79
CA LEU A 110 -12.50 16.98 26.24
C LEU A 110 -12.17 18.42 26.65
N SER A 111 -11.30 19.09 25.91
CA SER A 111 -10.96 20.50 26.17
C SER A 111 -12.17 21.41 25.97
N ILE A 112 -13.00 21.18 24.95
CA ILE A 112 -14.24 21.93 24.74
C ILE A 112 -15.23 21.63 25.87
N LEU A 113 -15.39 20.35 26.23
CA LEU A 113 -16.29 19.94 27.31
C LEU A 113 -15.89 20.51 28.67
N TRP A 114 -14.59 20.71 28.93
CA TRP A 114 -14.11 21.29 30.18
C TRP A 114 -14.18 22.81 30.20
N LEU A 115 -14.17 23.44 29.02
CA LEU A 115 -14.22 24.90 28.86
C LEU A 115 -15.64 25.46 29.06
N PHE A 116 -16.66 24.70 28.66
CA PHE A 116 -18.08 25.06 28.78
C PHE A 116 -18.73 24.44 30.02
#